data_AF-A0A6L9UCY1-F1
#
_entry.id   AF-A0A6L9UCY1-F1
#
_cell.length_a   1.000
_cell.length_b   1.000
_cell.length_c   1.000
_cell.angle_alpha   90.00
_cell.angle_beta   90.00
_cell.angle_gamma   90.00
#
_symmetry.space_group_name_H-M   'P 1'
#
loop_
_entity.id
_entity.type
_entity.pdbx_description
1 polymer ?
#
loop_
_entity_poly.entity_id
_entity_poly.type
_entity_poly.pdbx_seq_one_letter_code
_entity_poly.pdbx_strand_id
1 'polypeptide(L)'
;MIISFSNELVVAGRLLLGGAFVFAGLRNIQNRAVVTEIMKARGVRRAGAVFLLGVGVQAAAGLSLAAGIRTAEMAAVLLLFVIAATVMFHNFWDYQGQDRASRINSLVGNVAITGGLIVLIAGAMERP
;
A
#
# COMPACT_ATOMS: atom_id res chain seq x y z
N MET A 1 0.67 -1.74 38.49
CA MET A 1 0.22 -2.60 37.37
C MET A 1 -0.09 -1.67 36.22
N ILE A 2 0.80 -1.53 35.24
CA ILE A 2 0.55 -0.71 34.05
C ILE A 2 -0.39 -1.55 33.16
N ILE A 3 -1.57 -1.01 32.83
CA ILE A 3 -2.48 -1.64 31.87
C ILE A 3 -1.72 -1.75 30.55
N SER A 4 -1.54 -2.96 30.04
CA SER A 4 -0.86 -3.21 28.76
C SER A 4 -1.89 -3.10 27.64
N PHE A 5 -1.80 -2.04 26.84
CA PHE A 5 -2.67 -1.80 25.68
C PHE A 5 -2.07 -2.34 24.36
N SER A 6 -1.13 -3.30 24.45
CA SER A 6 -0.35 -3.74 23.29
C SER A 6 -1.21 -4.38 22.20
N ASN A 7 -2.26 -5.12 22.57
CA ASN A 7 -3.14 -5.78 21.60
C ASN A 7 -4.04 -4.77 20.89
N GLU A 8 -4.59 -3.81 21.63
CA GLU A 8 -5.41 -2.72 21.13
C GLU A 8 -4.62 -1.86 20.14
N LEU A 9 -3.37 -1.53 20.46
CA LEU A 9 -2.48 -0.78 19.56
C LEU A 9 -2.17 -1.55 18.28
N VAL A 10 -1.97 -2.88 18.35
CA VAL A 10 -1.76 -3.71 17.14
C VAL A 10 -3.02 -3.79 16.29
N VAL A 11 -4.20 -3.91 16.92
CA VAL A 11 -5.49 -3.85 16.18
C VAL A 11 -5.64 -2.50 15.50
N ALA A 12 -5.40 -1.40 16.20
CA ALA A 12 -5.46 -0.05 15.62
C ALA A 12 -4.49 0.11 14.45
N GLY A 13 -3.23 -0.34 14.59
CA GLY A 13 -2.23 -0.29 13.52
C GLY A 13 -2.66 -1.06 12.27
N ARG A 14 -3.22 -2.26 12.44
CA ARG A 14 -3.75 -3.06 11.31
C ARG A 14 -4.95 -2.42 10.63
N LEU A 15 -5.87 -1.85 11.41
CA LEU A 15 -7.04 -1.14 10.87
C LEU A 15 -6.63 0.09 10.08
N LEU A 16 -5.66 0.87 10.58
CA LEU A 16 -5.16 2.06 9.90
C LEU A 16 -4.41 1.71 8.61
N LEU A 17 -3.46 0.78 8.66
CA LEU A 17 -2.70 0.37 7.48
C LEU A 17 -3.61 -0.34 6.45
N GLY A 18 -4.33 -1.39 6.88
CA GLY A 18 -5.22 -2.13 6.01
C GLY A 18 -6.32 -1.25 5.42
N GLY A 19 -6.97 -0.43 6.24
CA GLY A 19 -8.00 0.51 5.83
C GLY A 19 -7.49 1.55 4.82
N ALA A 20 -6.28 2.07 4.98
CA ALA A 20 -5.67 2.98 4.01
C ALA A 20 -5.50 2.32 2.63
N PHE A 21 -5.09 1.04 2.57
CA PHE A 21 -5.01 0.31 1.30
C PHE A 21 -6.37 0.08 0.65
N VAL A 22 -7.38 -0.26 1.44
CA VAL A 22 -8.76 -0.46 0.94
C VAL A 22 -9.30 0.85 0.37
N PHE A 23 -9.17 1.95 1.13
CA PHE A 23 -9.59 3.26 0.68
C PHE A 23 -8.87 3.68 -0.61
N ALA A 24 -7.54 3.51 -0.66
CA ALA A 24 -6.76 3.82 -1.86
C ALA A 24 -7.19 2.95 -3.06
N GLY A 25 -7.49 1.67 -2.85
CA GLY A 25 -8.02 0.77 -3.87
C GLY A 25 -9.35 1.26 -4.44
N LEU A 26 -10.32 1.61 -3.58
CA LEU A 26 -11.61 2.16 -3.99
C LEU A 26 -11.46 3.47 -4.78
N ARG A 27 -10.60 4.37 -4.30
CA ARG A 27 -10.27 5.62 -5.01
C ARG A 27 -9.64 5.35 -6.37
N ASN A 28 -8.76 4.34 -6.47
CA ASN A 28 -8.12 3.98 -7.73
C ASN A 28 -9.15 3.46 -8.75
N ILE A 29 -10.16 2.68 -8.33
CA ILE A 29 -11.25 2.23 -9.22
C ILE A 29 -11.98 3.41 -9.83
N GLN A 30 -12.32 4.43 -9.04
CA GLN A 30 -12.97 5.65 -9.52
C GLN A 30 -12.10 6.40 -10.54
N ASN A 31 -10.77 6.31 -10.39
CA ASN A 31 -9.79 6.96 -11.26
C ASN A 31 -9.19 6.03 -12.32
N ARG A 32 -9.84 4.89 -12.61
CA ARG A 32 -9.29 3.83 -13.49
C ARG A 32 -8.78 4.36 -14.82
N ALA A 33 -9.54 5.22 -15.50
CA ALA A 33 -9.16 5.76 -16.79
C ALA A 33 -7.78 6.45 -16.71
N VAL A 34 -7.63 7.40 -15.77
CA VAL A 34 -6.40 8.15 -15.54
C VAL A 34 -5.23 7.22 -15.20
N VAL A 35 -5.42 6.28 -14.26
CA VAL A 35 -4.35 5.38 -13.82
C VAL A 35 -3.89 4.48 -14.97
N THR A 36 -4.83 3.91 -15.74
CA THR A 36 -4.48 3.04 -16.86
C THR A 36 -3.78 3.77 -18.00
N GLU A 37 -4.10 5.05 -18.26
CA GLU A 37 -3.35 5.87 -19.22
C GLU A 37 -1.91 6.12 -18.76
N ILE A 38 -1.70 6.42 -17.47
CA ILE A 38 -0.35 6.54 -16.91
C ILE A 38 0.42 5.22 -17.09
N MET A 39 -0.20 4.08 -16.79
CA MET A 39 0.42 2.76 -16.96
C MET A 39 0.79 2.47 -18.41
N LYS A 40 -0.07 2.82 -19.38
CA LYS A 40 0.24 2.69 -20.82
C LYS A 40 1.43 3.57 -21.22
N ALA A 41 1.46 4.82 -20.76
CA ALA A 41 2.58 5.73 -20.99
C ALA A 41 3.90 5.20 -20.40
N ARG A 42 3.83 4.31 -19.41
CA ARG A 42 4.98 3.58 -18.83
C ARG A 42 5.29 2.25 -19.52
N GLY A 43 4.66 1.95 -20.64
CA GLY A 43 4.90 0.72 -21.40
C GLY A 43 4.28 -0.53 -20.76
N VAL A 44 3.37 -0.39 -19.78
CA VAL A 44 2.70 -1.55 -19.18
C VAL A 44 1.77 -2.19 -20.20
N ARG A 45 2.17 -3.35 -20.71
CA ARG A 45 1.34 -4.16 -21.60
C ARG A 45 0.08 -4.63 -20.86
N ARG A 46 -1.09 -4.53 -21.52
CA ARG A 46 -2.41 -4.86 -20.93
C ARG A 46 -2.68 -4.07 -19.62
N ALA A 47 -2.37 -2.77 -19.61
CA ALA A 47 -2.55 -1.87 -18.45
C ALA A 47 -3.88 -2.05 -17.71
N GLY A 48 -5.00 -2.22 -18.42
CA GLY A 48 -6.31 -2.43 -17.80
C GLY A 48 -6.42 -3.72 -16.96
N ALA A 49 -5.79 -4.81 -17.40
CA ALA A 49 -5.78 -6.08 -16.66
C ALA A 49 -4.82 -6.02 -15.46
N VAL A 50 -3.63 -5.45 -15.66
CA VAL A 50 -2.64 -5.25 -14.58
C VAL A 50 -3.21 -4.33 -13.49
N PHE A 51 -3.93 -3.28 -13.88
CA PHE A 51 -4.62 -2.40 -12.96
C PHE A 51 -5.66 -3.14 -12.11
N LEU A 52 -6.55 -3.92 -12.74
CA LEU A 52 -7.59 -4.67 -12.02
C LEU A 52 -6.97 -5.69 -11.05
N LEU A 53 -5.91 -6.39 -11.48
CA LEU A 53 -5.17 -7.30 -10.62
C LEU A 53 -4.56 -6.55 -9.43
N GLY A 54 -3.87 -5.44 -9.70
CA GLY A 54 -3.20 -4.64 -8.66
C GLY A 54 -4.18 -4.12 -7.62
N VAL A 55 -5.29 -3.52 -8.05
CA VAL A 55 -6.35 -3.03 -7.16
C VAL A 55 -7.03 -4.16 -6.40
N GLY A 56 -7.28 -5.31 -7.06
CA GLY A 56 -7.85 -6.49 -6.42
C GLY A 56 -6.95 -7.02 -5.30
N VAL A 57 -5.66 -7.20 -5.59
CA VAL A 57 -4.66 -7.61 -4.60
C VAL A 57 -4.56 -6.60 -3.46
N GLN A 58 -4.47 -5.30 -3.79
CA GLN A 58 -4.40 -4.22 -2.82
C GLN A 58 -5.58 -4.22 -1.84
N ALA A 59 -6.81 -4.30 -2.38
CA ALA A 59 -8.02 -4.24 -1.58
C ALA A 59 -8.21 -5.53 -0.75
N ALA A 60 -7.99 -6.70 -1.35
CA ALA A 60 -8.14 -7.97 -0.66
C ALA A 60 -7.11 -8.15 0.47
N ALA A 61 -5.84 -7.81 0.21
CA ALA A 61 -4.80 -7.85 1.23
C ALA A 61 -5.02 -6.78 2.30
N GLY A 62 -5.46 -5.57 1.93
CA GLY A 62 -5.83 -4.50 2.86
C GLY A 62 -6.97 -4.90 3.82
N LEU A 63 -8.04 -5.49 3.29
CA LEU A 63 -9.17 -6.00 4.09
C LEU A 63 -8.73 -7.13 5.01
N SER A 64 -7.97 -8.10 4.48
CA SER A 64 -7.49 -9.24 5.27
C SER A 64 -6.55 -8.79 6.39
N LEU A 65 -5.68 -7.82 6.11
CA LEU A 65 -4.80 -7.20 7.09
C LEU A 65 -5.59 -6.51 8.21
N ALA A 66 -6.58 -5.69 7.83
CA ALA A 66 -7.45 -4.99 8.78
C ALA A 66 -8.24 -5.97 9.67
N ALA A 67 -8.74 -7.06 9.09
CA ALA A 67 -9.42 -8.14 9.82
C ALA A 67 -8.46 -9.01 10.66
N GLY A 68 -7.14 -8.85 10.49
CA GLY A 68 -6.13 -9.61 11.21
C GLY A 68 -5.88 -11.02 10.68
N ILE A 69 -6.37 -11.35 9.49
CA ILE A 69 -6.25 -12.67 8.86
C ILE A 69 -4.90 -12.75 8.14
N ARG A 70 -4.09 -13.78 8.48
CA ARG A 70 -2.76 -14.01 7.86
C ARG A 70 -1.91 -12.73 7.83
N THR A 71 -1.78 -12.10 8.99
CA THR A 71 -1.27 -10.72 9.14
C THR A 71 0.12 -10.55 8.49
N ALA A 72 1.05 -11.48 8.74
CA ALA A 72 2.40 -11.40 8.18
C ALA A 72 2.38 -11.51 6.66
N GLU A 73 1.64 -12.46 6.10
CA GLU A 73 1.59 -12.68 4.65
C GLU A 73 0.88 -11.54 3.92
N MET A 74 -0.23 -11.03 4.48
CA MET A 74 -0.97 -9.92 3.88
C MET A 74 -0.16 -8.62 3.94
N ALA A 75 0.57 -8.37 5.02
CA ALA A 75 1.48 -7.24 5.11
C ALA A 75 2.65 -7.38 4.11
N ALA A 76 3.19 -8.57 3.90
CA ALA A 76 4.23 -8.82 2.91
C ALA A 76 3.72 -8.61 1.46
N VAL A 77 2.50 -9.02 1.16
CA VAL A 77 1.86 -8.73 -0.14
C VAL A 77 1.72 -7.23 -0.36
N LEU A 78 1.23 -6.50 0.65
CA LEU A 78 1.09 -5.04 0.58
C LEU A 78 2.44 -4.32 0.50
N LEU A 79 3.47 -4.85 1.13
CA LEU A 79 4.85 -4.33 1.05
C LEU A 79 5.35 -4.39 -0.39
N LEU A 80 5.23 -5.56 -1.03
CA LEU A 80 5.60 -5.74 -2.43
C LEU A 80 4.75 -4.85 -3.36
N PHE A 81 3.46 -4.72 -3.07
CA PHE A 81 2.57 -3.83 -3.79
C PHE A 81 3.02 -2.36 -3.71
N VAL A 82 3.35 -1.85 -2.53
CA VAL A 82 3.82 -0.46 -2.35
C VAL A 82 5.11 -0.21 -3.11
N ILE A 83 6.07 -1.14 -3.04
CA ILE A 83 7.33 -1.00 -3.77
C ILE A 83 7.07 -0.91 -5.27
N ALA A 84 6.28 -1.84 -5.82
CA ALA A 84 5.94 -1.85 -7.24
C ALA A 84 5.18 -0.58 -7.67
N ALA A 85 4.18 -0.15 -6.89
CA ALA A 85 3.42 1.06 -7.16
C ALA A 85 4.31 2.32 -7.09
N THR A 86 5.24 2.38 -6.14
CA THR A 86 6.16 3.51 -5.98
C THR A 86 7.05 3.68 -7.21
N VAL A 87 7.67 2.60 -7.67
CA VAL A 87 8.51 2.63 -8.88
C VAL A 87 7.69 3.02 -10.11
N MET A 88 6.46 2.52 -10.23
CA MET A 88 5.60 2.79 -11.38
C MET A 88 5.09 4.24 -11.42
N PHE A 89 4.72 4.81 -10.28
CA PHE A 89 3.97 6.06 -10.23
C PHE A 89 4.72 7.27 -9.65
N HIS A 90 5.89 7.09 -9.01
CA HIS A 90 6.58 8.18 -8.28
C HIS A 90 8.06 8.36 -8.69
N ASN A 91 8.37 8.21 -9.98
CA ASN A 91 9.62 8.63 -10.63
C ASN A 91 9.81 10.16 -10.60
N PHE A 92 10.12 10.72 -9.44
CA PHE A 92 10.26 12.17 -9.27
C PHE A 92 11.37 12.79 -10.15
N TRP A 93 12.36 12.00 -10.59
CA TRP A 93 13.50 12.45 -11.39
C TRP A 93 13.12 12.94 -12.80
N ASP A 94 11.93 12.58 -13.31
CA ASP A 94 11.44 13.01 -14.63
C ASP A 94 10.56 14.27 -14.57
N TYR A 95 10.38 14.87 -13.39
CA TYR A 95 9.49 16.01 -13.16
C TYR A 95 10.23 17.19 -12.52
N GLN A 96 9.65 18.38 -12.58
CA GLN A 96 10.15 19.59 -11.93
C GLN A 96 9.03 20.32 -11.18
N GLY A 97 9.39 21.33 -10.37
CA GLY A 97 8.42 22.17 -9.66
C GLY A 97 7.51 21.39 -8.70
N GLN A 98 6.22 21.78 -8.65
CA GLN A 98 5.23 21.20 -7.74
C GLN A 98 4.99 19.71 -7.99
N ASP A 99 5.04 19.26 -9.24
CA ASP A 99 4.85 17.84 -9.58
C ASP A 99 5.98 16.96 -9.02
N ARG A 100 7.22 17.44 -9.09
CA ARG A 100 8.37 16.75 -8.47
C ARG A 100 8.20 16.67 -6.96
N ALA A 101 7.82 17.78 -6.32
CA ALA A 101 7.60 17.83 -4.87
C ALA A 101 6.49 16.85 -4.42
N SER A 102 5.37 16.81 -5.13
CA SER A 102 4.26 15.89 -4.86
C SER A 102 4.69 14.41 -4.95
N ARG A 103 5.52 14.07 -5.95
CA ARG A 103 6.06 12.72 -6.11
C ARG A 103 7.06 12.34 -5.03
N ILE A 104 7.92 13.27 -4.61
CA ILE A 104 8.84 13.05 -3.47
C ILE A 104 8.04 12.80 -2.19
N ASN A 105 7.01 13.60 -1.92
CA ASN A 105 6.15 13.40 -0.75
C ASN A 105 5.46 12.04 -0.78
N SER A 106 5.00 11.60 -1.95
CA SER A 106 4.41 10.27 -2.13
C SER A 106 5.43 9.16 -1.90
N LEU A 107 6.66 9.31 -2.38
CA LEU A 107 7.76 8.38 -2.12
C LEU A 107 8.06 8.26 -0.62
N VAL A 108 8.23 9.39 0.08
CA VAL A 108 8.50 9.42 1.53
C VAL A 108 7.35 8.79 2.31
N GLY A 109 6.10 9.09 1.94
CA GLY A 109 4.92 8.45 2.52
C GLY A 109 4.93 6.93 2.34
N ASN A 110 5.27 6.45 1.14
CA ASN A 110 5.38 5.02 0.87
C ASN A 110 6.54 4.34 1.62
N VAL A 111 7.66 5.05 1.87
CA VAL A 111 8.74 4.56 2.74
C VAL A 111 8.25 4.39 4.18
N ALA A 112 7.50 5.36 4.71
CA ALA A 112 6.91 5.25 6.05
C ALA A 112 5.91 4.09 6.15
N ILE A 113 5.04 3.92 5.14
CA ILE A 113 4.10 2.79 5.07
C ILE A 113 4.85 1.46 5.02
N THR A 114 5.91 1.38 4.20
CA THR A 114 6.79 0.20 4.10
C THR A 114 7.40 -0.15 5.45
N GLY A 115 7.93 0.83 6.18
CA GLY A 115 8.44 0.63 7.53
C GLY A 115 7.38 0.07 8.50
N GLY A 116 6.17 0.62 8.47
CA GLY A 116 5.04 0.14 9.26
C GLY A 116 4.66 -1.31 8.94
N LEU A 117 4.64 -1.69 7.65
CA LEU A 117 4.37 -3.05 7.22
C LEU A 117 5.47 -4.03 7.68
N ILE A 118 6.75 -3.66 7.59
CA ILE A 118 7.87 -4.49 8.06
C ILE A 118 7.77 -4.76 9.56
N VAL A 119 7.51 -3.73 10.37
CA VAL A 119 7.32 -3.88 11.82
C VAL A 119 6.14 -4.81 12.12
N LEU A 120 5.05 -4.68 11.36
CA LEU A 120 3.88 -5.53 11.53
C LEU A 120 4.14 -6.99 11.15
N ILE A 121 4.94 -7.24 10.11
CA ILE A 121 5.38 -8.59 9.71
C ILE A 121 6.19 -9.20 10.86
N ALA A 122 7.20 -8.50 11.35
CA ALA A 122 8.05 -8.98 12.45
C ALA A 122 7.22 -9.32 13.69
N GLY A 123 6.37 -8.40 14.14
CA GLY A 123 5.52 -8.62 15.32
C GLY A 123 4.46 -9.72 15.13
N ALA A 124 4.05 -10.03 13.90
CA ALA A 124 3.15 -11.15 13.61
C ALA A 124 3.87 -12.51 13.62
N MET A 125 5.16 -12.55 13.26
CA MET A 125 5.97 -13.78 13.28
C MET A 125 6.43 -14.17 14.68
N GLU A 126 6.55 -13.21 15.60
CA GLU A 126 6.92 -13.45 17.01
C GLU A 126 5.76 -13.99 17.85
N ARG A 127 4.53 -13.97 17.34
CA ARG A 127 3.36 -14.52 18.04
C ARG A 127 3.34 -16.04 17.84
N PRO A 128 3.41 -16.84 18.91
CA PRO A 128 3.42 -18.30 18.84
C PRO A 128 2.12 -18.89 18.31
#